data_AF-A0A5E7Y4T8-F1
#
_entry.id   AF-A0A5E7Y4T8-F1
#
_cell.length_a   1.000
_cell.length_b   1.000
_cell.length_c   1.000
_cell.angle_alpha   90.00
_cell.angle_beta   90.00
_cell.angle_gamma   90.00
#
_symmetry.space_group_name_H-M   'P 1'
#
loop_
_entity.id
_entity.type
_entity.pdbx_description
1 polymer ?
#
loop_
_entity_poly.entity_id
_entity_poly.type
_entity_poly.pdbx_seq_one_letter_code
_entity_poly.pdbx_strand_id
1 'polypeptide(L)'
;MRLLPTEHKDIMNLLKEAGLDNEILLTKKTGWVHLKHKGGVFSFHRKKVTSLESGKFIDSLEYYVGMPRKPEKVENWLEVAEQLKAWLEK
;
A
#
# COMPACT_ATOMS: atom_id res chain seq x y z
N MET A 1 -5.64 4.17 8.66
CA MET A 1 -6.17 3.01 7.92
C MET A 1 -5.68 1.72 8.55
N ARG A 2 -6.53 0.69 8.64
CA ARG A 2 -6.10 -0.68 8.95
C ARG A 2 -5.78 -1.41 7.65
N LEU A 3 -4.72 -2.22 7.65
CA LEU A 3 -4.45 -3.13 6.54
C LEU A 3 -5.57 -4.16 6.48
N LEU A 4 -5.98 -4.54 5.26
CA LEU A 4 -6.76 -5.75 5.07
C LEU A 4 -5.91 -6.98 5.42
N PRO A 5 -6.53 -8.10 5.81
CA PRO A 5 -5.80 -9.35 6.05
C PRO A 5 -4.96 -9.80 4.85
N THR A 6 -5.48 -9.63 3.63
CA THR A 6 -4.77 -9.93 2.37
C THR A 6 -3.56 -9.01 2.19
N GLU A 7 -3.76 -7.69 2.30
CA GLU A 7 -2.67 -6.71 2.19
C GLU A 7 -1.53 -7.01 3.18
N HIS A 8 -1.89 -7.28 4.44
CA HIS A 8 -0.91 -7.60 5.47
C HIS A 8 -0.16 -8.90 5.15
N LYS A 9 -0.86 -9.96 4.73
CA LYS A 9 -0.25 -11.22 4.35
C LYS A 9 0.75 -11.04 3.19
N ASP A 10 0.34 -10.33 2.15
CA ASP A 10 1.17 -10.13 0.96
C ASP A 10 2.41 -9.30 1.27
N ILE A 11 2.26 -8.20 2.04
CA ILE A 11 3.41 -7.42 2.52
C ILE A 11 4.38 -8.31 3.29
N MET A 12 3.90 -9.08 4.26
CA MET A 12 4.76 -9.92 5.08
C MET A 12 5.45 -11.02 4.26
N ASN A 13 4.78 -11.57 3.24
CA ASN A 13 5.39 -12.54 2.34
C ASN A 13 6.51 -11.90 1.51
N LEU A 14 6.27 -10.73 0.90
CA LEU A 14 7.28 -10.01 0.14
C LEU A 14 8.50 -9.64 1.00
N LEU A 15 8.27 -9.22 2.26
CA LEU A 15 9.36 -8.92 3.19
C LEU A 15 10.18 -10.17 3.54
N LYS A 16 9.51 -11.32 3.74
CA LYS A 16 10.20 -12.59 4.00
C LYS A 16 10.98 -13.10 2.80
N GLU A 17 10.41 -13.00 1.60
CA GLU A 17 11.08 -13.35 0.34
C GLU A 17 12.34 -12.51 0.13
N ALA A 18 12.30 -11.23 0.49
CA ALA A 18 13.46 -10.34 0.47
C ALA A 18 14.44 -10.53 1.65
N GLY A 19 14.08 -11.32 2.66
CA GLY A 19 14.88 -11.47 3.89
C GLY A 19 14.93 -10.21 4.77
N LEU A 20 13.96 -9.30 4.63
CA LEU A 20 13.93 -7.98 5.29
C LEU A 20 12.80 -7.84 6.34
N ASP A 21 12.17 -8.95 6.72
CA ASP A 21 11.03 -8.99 7.65
C ASP A 21 11.33 -8.41 9.03
N ASN A 22 12.60 -8.40 9.44
CA ASN A 22 13.08 -7.83 10.71
C ASN A 22 13.77 -6.46 10.55
N GLU A 23 14.02 -6.01 9.33
CA GLU A 23 14.77 -4.77 9.04
C GLU A 23 13.87 -3.61 8.60
N ILE A 24 12.62 -3.90 8.27
CA ILE A 24 11.66 -2.91 7.77
C ILE A 24 10.83 -2.34 8.91
N LEU A 25 10.88 -1.02 9.06
CA LEU A 25 9.98 -0.32 9.98
C LEU A 25 8.67 0.03 9.27
N LEU A 26 7.59 -0.68 9.63
CA LEU A 26 6.24 -0.39 9.17
C LEU A 26 5.57 0.64 10.10
N THR A 27 5.24 1.82 9.57
CA THR A 27 4.53 2.86 10.31
C THR A 27 3.25 3.30 9.61
N LYS A 28 2.27 3.74 10.39
CA LYS A 28 1.03 4.32 9.88
C LYS A 28 1.00 5.80 10.25
N LYS A 29 0.90 6.69 9.27
CA LYS A 29 0.82 8.14 9.50
C LYS A 29 -0.20 8.76 8.56
N THR A 30 -1.11 9.59 9.09
CA THR A 30 -2.11 10.33 8.29
C THR A 30 -2.90 9.47 7.29
N GLY A 31 -3.21 8.21 7.64
CA GLY A 31 -3.92 7.28 6.78
C GLY A 31 -3.05 6.48 5.79
N TRP A 32 -1.77 6.81 5.68
CA TRP A 32 -0.78 6.12 4.85
C TRP A 32 -0.07 5.02 5.64
N VAL A 33 0.34 3.99 4.91
CA VAL A 33 1.25 2.94 5.39
C VAL A 33 2.62 3.23 4.79
N HIS A 34 3.65 3.28 5.63
CA HIS A 34 5.02 3.54 5.23
C HIS A 34 5.89 2.35 5.62
N LEU A 35 6.67 1.85 4.66
CA LEU A 35 7.73 0.87 4.88
C LEU A 35 9.07 1.59 4.72
N LYS A 36 9.89 1.59 5.77
CA LYS A 36 11.18 2.30 5.79
C LYS A 36 12.32 1.30 5.90
N HIS A 37 13.33 1.46 5.03
CA HIS A 37 14.54 0.64 5.03
C HIS A 37 15.71 1.41 4.39
N LYS A 38 16.91 1.35 4.99
CA LYS A 38 18.17 1.95 4.48
C LYS A 38 18.04 3.38 3.91
N GLY A 39 17.21 4.22 4.53
CA GLY A 39 16.96 5.60 4.08
C GLY A 39 15.93 5.76 2.96
N GLY A 40 15.49 4.66 2.33
CA GLY A 40 14.35 4.61 1.43
C GLY A 40 13.02 4.52 2.17
N VAL A 41 11.96 5.05 1.56
CA VAL A 41 10.59 4.93 2.07
C VAL A 41 9.67 4.54 0.93
N PHE A 42 9.05 3.36 1.04
CA PHE A 42 7.89 3.01 0.25
C PHE A 42 6.63 3.40 1.02
N SER A 43 5.60 3.87 0.31
CA SER A 43 4.40 4.38 0.94
C SER A 43 3.18 4.13 0.08
N PHE A 44 2.10 3.70 0.70
CA PHE A 44 0.83 3.54 0.01
C PHE A 44 -0.36 3.94 0.88
N HIS A 45 -1.48 4.20 0.23
CA HIS A 45 -2.75 4.51 0.85
C HIS A 45 -3.87 3.79 0.12
N ARG A 46 -4.88 3.36 0.87
CA ARG A 46 -6.14 2.86 0.32
C ARG A 46 -7.27 3.72 0.83
N LYS A 47 -8.14 4.11 -0.08
CA LYS A 47 -9.32 4.93 0.17
C LYS A 47 -10.56 4.15 -0.26
N LYS A 48 -11.56 4.09 0.62
CA LYS A 48 -12.89 3.64 0.24
C LYS A 48 -13.63 4.82 -0.38
N VAL A 49 -14.15 4.64 -1.58
CA VAL A 49 -14.96 5.64 -2.28
C VAL A 49 -16.36 5.06 -2.47
N THR A 50 -17.37 5.88 -2.20
CA THR A 50 -18.76 5.51 -2.45
C THR A 50 -19.27 6.43 -3.56
N SER A 51 -19.65 5.86 -4.70
CA SER A 51 -20.32 6.56 -5.80
C SER A 51 -21.82 6.26 -5.80
N LEU A 52 -22.62 7.19 -6.31
CA LEU A 52 -24.04 6.95 -6.60
C LEU A 52 -24.18 6.69 -8.09
N GLU A 53 -24.43 5.45 -8.48
CA GLU A 53 -24.56 5.03 -9.87
C GLU A 53 -25.94 4.40 -10.07
N SER A 54 -26.72 4.94 -11.01
CA SER A 54 -28.08 4.46 -11.32
C SER A 54 -28.99 4.33 -10.09
N GLY A 55 -28.89 5.27 -9.14
CA GLY A 55 -29.68 5.29 -7.91
C GLY A 55 -29.21 4.29 -6.84
N LYS A 56 -28.07 3.60 -7.03
CA LYS A 56 -27.47 2.69 -6.06
C LYS A 56 -26.12 3.22 -5.58
N PHE A 57 -25.86 3.09 -4.28
CA PHE A 57 -24.54 3.35 -3.73
C PHE A 57 -23.61 2.18 -4.05
N ILE A 58 -22.50 2.46 -4.73
CA ILE A 58 -21.47 1.49 -5.07
C ILE A 58 -20.20 1.88 -4.30
N ASP A 59 -19.70 0.92 -3.53
CA ASP A 59 -18.44 1.08 -2.82
C ASP A 59 -17.29 0.50 -3.64
N SER A 60 -16.25 1.30 -3.86
CA SER A 60 -15.01 0.89 -4.51
C SER A 60 -13.80 1.21 -3.63
N LEU A 61 -12.69 0.54 -3.92
CA LEU A 61 -11.40 0.79 -3.27
C LEU A 61 -10.46 1.42 -4.29
N GLU A 62 -9.88 2.56 -3.93
CA GLU A 62 -8.81 3.20 -4.68
C GLU A 62 -7.49 3.04 -3.92
N TYR A 63 -6.43 2.77 -4.67
CA TYR A 63 -5.08 2.61 -4.14
C TYR A 63 -4.17 3.71 -4.68
N TYR A 64 -3.23 4.15 -3.84
CA TYR A 64 -2.25 5.17 -4.17
C TYR A 64 -0.88 4.76 -3.65
N VAL A 65 0.16 5.01 -4.44
CA VAL A 65 1.56 4.78 -4.08
C VAL A 65 2.33 6.10 -4.08
N GLY A 66 3.44 6.15 -3.35
CA GLY A 66 4.31 7.31 -3.26
C GLY A 66 4.07 8.16 -2.02
N MET A 67 4.51 9.42 -2.08
CA MET A 67 4.46 10.30 -0.92
C MET A 67 3.09 10.99 -0.79
N PRO A 68 2.60 11.28 0.44
CA PRO A 68 1.29 11.90 0.65
C PRO A 68 1.06 13.23 -0.11
N ARG A 69 2.13 13.96 -0.43
CA ARG A 69 2.05 15.24 -1.17
C ARG A 69 2.01 15.09 -2.69
N LYS A 70 2.41 13.93 -3.21
CA LYS A 70 2.42 13.60 -4.64
C LYS A 70 2.05 12.11 -4.81
N PRO A 71 0.80 11.74 -4.45
CA PRO A 71 0.35 10.37 -4.59
C PRO A 71 0.09 10.04 -6.06
N GLU A 72 0.51 8.85 -6.48
CA GLU A 72 0.16 8.27 -7.76
C GLU A 72 -0.97 7.26 -7.56
N LYS A 73 -2.08 7.42 -8.29
CA LYS A 73 -3.17 6.43 -8.24
C LYS A 73 -2.76 5.21 -9.05
N VAL A 74 -2.96 4.03 -8.48
CA VAL A 74 -2.74 2.72 -9.13
C VAL A 74 -4.08 1.99 -9.26
N GLU A 75 -4.18 1.06 -10.21
CA GLU A 75 -5.47 0.45 -10.56
C GLU A 75 -6.02 -0.42 -9.43
N ASN A 76 -5.15 -1.15 -8.74
CA ASN A 76 -5.55 -2.17 -7.78
C ASN A 76 -4.41 -2.50 -6.79
N TRP A 77 -4.68 -3.43 -5.88
CA TRP A 77 -3.70 -3.89 -4.89
C TRP A 77 -2.49 -4.61 -5.50
N LEU A 78 -2.68 -5.33 -6.61
CA LEU A 78 -1.61 -6.09 -7.26
C LEU A 78 -0.49 -5.14 -7.70
N GLU A 79 -0.83 -4.01 -8.30
CA GLU A 79 0.15 -2.99 -8.69
C GLU A 79 0.91 -2.41 -7.48
N VAL A 80 0.25 -2.24 -6.33
CA VAL A 80 0.93 -1.81 -5.09
C VAL A 80 1.96 -2.85 -4.67
N ALA A 81 1.60 -4.14 -4.71
CA ALA A 81 2.48 -5.24 -4.34
C ALA A 81 3.66 -5.39 -5.30
N GLU A 82 3.44 -5.22 -6.60
CA GLU A 82 4.51 -5.23 -7.62
C GLU A 82 5.49 -4.08 -7.43
N GLN A 83 5.00 -2.86 -7.20
CA GLN A 83 5.86 -1.72 -6.92
C GLN A 83 6.60 -1.85 -5.59
N LEU A 84 5.98 -2.45 -4.56
CA LEU A 84 6.66 -2.77 -3.31
C LEU A 84 7.79 -3.77 -3.56
N LYS A 85 7.53 -4.85 -4.31
CA LYS A 85 8.53 -5.84 -4.66
C LYS A 85 9.72 -5.20 -5.40
N ALA A 86 9.44 -4.41 -6.43
CA ALA A 86 10.47 -3.68 -7.17
C ALA A 86 11.24 -2.66 -6.32
N TRP A 87 10.66 -2.15 -5.23
CA TRP A 87 11.36 -1.30 -4.27
C TRP A 87 12.25 -2.10 -3.30
N LEU A 88 11.84 -3.30 -2.89
CA LEU A 88 12.64 -4.18 -2.02
C LEU A 88 13.87 -4.75 -2.72
N GLU A 89 13.84 -4.85 -4.05
CA GLU A 89 14.96 -5.34 -4.89
C GLU A 89 16.02 -4.25 -5.20
N LYS A 90 15.83 -3.01 -4.76
CA LYS A 90 16.77 -1.89 -4.95
C LYS A 90 17.70 -1.69 -3.76
#